data_AF-V4X4T0-F1
#
_entry.id   AF-V4X4T0-F1
#
_cell.length_a   1.000
_cell.length_b   1.000
_cell.length_c   1.000
_cell.angle_alpha   90.00
_cell.angle_beta   90.00
_cell.angle_gamma   90.00
#
_symmetry.space_group_name_H-M   'P 1'
#
loop_
_entity.id
_entity.type
_entity.pdbx_description
1 polymer ?
#
loop_
_entity_poly.entity_id
_entity_poly.type
_entity_poly.pdbx_seq_one_letter_code
_entity_poly.pdbx_strand_id
1 'polypeptide(L)'
;MPAECAVTVDRRSVPPETAEGFQRALAAAVREATDAPVGVEMTLTERESPFFEAFSTDPDHEFVSAVAGAARTATDAAGLASGRGGAVRPFGAATEASYFAPTPTVVFGPGDLADDAGAVAHAEREYVRVREVEAAAVTVAGVVDRVVG
;
A
#
# COMPACT_ATOMS: atom_id res chain seq x y z
N MET A 1 31.91 9.09 23.46
CA MET A 1 30.96 8.03 23.12
C MET A 1 29.56 8.56 23.42
N PRO A 2 28.58 8.47 22.50
CA PRO A 2 27.22 8.87 22.81
C PRO A 2 26.68 7.99 23.95
N ALA A 3 25.95 8.59 24.89
CA ALA A 3 25.31 7.87 25.98
C ALA A 3 24.07 7.08 25.51
N GLU A 4 23.47 7.49 24.38
CA GLU A 4 22.26 6.92 23.80
C GLU A 4 22.33 6.94 22.27
N CYS A 5 21.67 5.98 21.63
CA CYS A 5 21.52 5.89 20.18
C CYS A 5 20.11 5.42 19.86
N ALA A 6 19.48 6.00 18.83
CA ALA A 6 18.15 5.63 18.38
C ALA A 6 18.18 5.20 16.91
N VAL A 7 17.46 4.13 16.58
CA VAL A 7 17.30 3.61 15.21
C VAL A 7 15.82 3.44 14.94
N THR A 8 15.37 3.91 13.78
CA THR A 8 14.00 3.70 13.31
C THR A 8 13.98 2.55 12.30
N VAL A 9 13.05 1.61 12.49
CA VAL A 9 12.84 0.47 11.60
C VAL A 9 11.44 0.56 11.01
N ASP A 10 11.34 0.57 9.68
CA ASP A 10 10.06 0.42 8.97
C ASP A 10 9.86 -1.05 8.59
N ARG A 11 8.78 -1.67 9.10
CA ARG A 11 8.41 -3.06 8.84
C ARG A 11 6.95 -3.14 8.45
N ARG A 12 6.70 -3.79 7.31
CA ARG A 12 5.36 -4.16 6.85
C ARG A 12 5.09 -5.61 7.24
N SER A 13 4.21 -5.81 8.23
CA SER A 13 3.81 -7.15 8.65
C SER A 13 2.96 -7.82 7.58
N VAL A 14 3.20 -9.11 7.34
CA VAL A 14 2.38 -9.97 6.48
C VAL A 14 1.79 -11.07 7.36
N PRO A 15 0.49 -11.37 7.27
CA PRO A 15 -0.14 -12.41 8.07
C PRO A 15 0.67 -13.72 8.05
N PRO A 16 0.85 -14.36 9.23
CA PRO A 16 0.19 -14.06 10.51
C PRO A 16 0.92 -13.03 11.41
N GLU A 17 1.95 -12.32 10.93
CA GLU A 17 2.69 -11.34 11.73
C GLU A 17 1.85 -10.10 12.08
N THR A 18 1.97 -9.58 13.31
CA THR A 18 1.34 -8.33 13.76
C THR A 18 2.40 -7.30 14.20
N ALA A 19 2.03 -6.02 14.29
CA ALA A 19 2.95 -4.96 14.74
C ALA A 19 3.50 -5.23 16.15
N GLU A 20 2.64 -5.62 17.10
CA GLU A 20 3.07 -6.00 18.45
C GLU A 20 3.91 -7.29 18.46
N GLY A 21 3.55 -8.27 17.62
CA GLY A 21 4.32 -9.51 17.47
C GLY A 21 5.73 -9.23 17.00
N PHE A 22 5.87 -8.38 15.98
CA PHE A 22 7.15 -7.91 15.47
C PHE A 22 7.93 -7.13 16.52
N GLN A 23 7.29 -6.19 17.24
CA GLN A 23 7.95 -5.41 18.29
C GLN A 23 8.52 -6.30 19.39
N ARG A 24 7.75 -7.29 19.87
CA ARG A 24 8.25 -8.26 20.87
C ARG A 24 9.42 -9.08 20.34
N ALA A 25 9.34 -9.57 19.11
CA ALA A 25 10.37 -10.39 18.49
C ALA A 25 11.68 -9.60 18.27
N LEU A 26 11.59 -8.38 17.71
CA LEU A 26 12.76 -7.55 17.47
C LEU A 26 13.41 -7.10 18.79
N ALA A 27 12.60 -6.71 19.79
CA ALA A 27 13.13 -6.33 21.10
C ALA A 27 13.88 -7.49 21.79
N ALA A 28 13.38 -8.73 21.64
CA ALA A 28 14.08 -9.91 22.15
C ALA A 28 15.40 -10.15 21.42
N ALA A 29 15.41 -10.12 20.09
CA ALA A 29 16.61 -10.33 19.28
C ALA A 29 17.69 -9.27 19.54
N VAL A 30 17.31 -7.99 19.65
CA VAL A 30 18.25 -6.91 19.97
C VAL A 30 18.83 -7.07 21.36
N ARG A 31 18.02 -7.43 22.37
CA ARG A 31 18.53 -7.71 23.72
C ARG A 31 19.50 -8.87 23.76
N GLU A 32 19.23 -9.94 23.01
CA GLU A 32 20.14 -11.09 22.92
C GLU A 32 21.48 -10.73 22.25
N ALA A 33 21.44 -9.84 21.26
CA ALA A 33 22.63 -9.40 20.52
C ALA A 33 23.41 -8.26 21.20
N THR A 34 22.93 -7.72 22.32
CA THR A 34 23.53 -6.55 22.98
C THR A 34 24.12 -6.92 24.34
N ASP A 35 25.29 -6.38 24.66
CA ASP A 35 25.94 -6.58 25.96
C ASP A 35 25.07 -6.09 27.13
N ALA A 36 25.06 -6.84 28.24
CA ALA A 36 24.23 -6.57 29.42
C ALA A 36 24.28 -5.13 30.01
N PRO A 37 25.39 -4.37 29.94
CA PRO A 37 25.42 -2.99 30.43
C PRO A 37 24.60 -1.99 29.59
N VAL A 38 24.17 -2.38 28.38
CA VAL A 38 23.42 -1.52 27.47
C VAL A 38 21.93 -1.80 27.60
N GLY A 39 21.17 -0.80 28.04
CA GLY A 39 19.71 -0.87 28.07
C GLY A 39 19.12 -0.88 26.65
N VAL A 40 18.07 -1.69 26.44
CA VAL A 40 17.34 -1.76 25.17
C VAL A 40 15.88 -1.45 25.43
N GLU A 41 15.42 -0.34 24.84
CA GLU A 41 14.02 0.04 24.79
C GLU A 41 13.51 -0.02 23.35
N MET A 42 12.29 -0.50 23.15
CA MET A 42 11.65 -0.51 21.84
C MET A 42 10.18 -0.15 22.01
N THR A 43 9.81 0.96 21.40
CA THR A 43 8.45 1.48 21.35
C THR A 43 7.92 1.43 19.92
N LEU A 44 6.63 1.19 19.79
CA LEU A 44 5.94 1.46 18.54
C LEU A 44 5.73 2.97 18.42
N THR A 45 5.79 3.50 17.20
CA THR A 45 5.44 4.90 16.95
C THR A 45 4.04 5.18 17.48
N GLU A 46 3.88 6.21 18.30
CA GLU A 46 2.57 6.68 18.74
C GLU A 46 1.75 7.16 17.54
N ARG A 47 0.52 6.66 17.41
CA ARG A 47 -0.39 7.01 16.32
C ARG A 47 -1.81 7.09 16.84
N GLU A 48 -2.59 8.02 16.30
CA GLU A 48 -4.02 8.12 16.55
C GLU A 48 -4.80 7.00 15.85
N SER A 49 -4.28 6.49 14.73
CA SER A 49 -4.88 5.41 13.96
C SER A 49 -4.17 4.07 14.18
N PRO A 50 -4.88 2.93 14.08
CA PRO A 50 -4.27 1.61 14.13
C PRO A 50 -3.18 1.44 13.05
N PHE A 51 -2.21 0.57 13.30
CA PHE A 51 -1.27 0.15 12.26
C PHE A 51 -2.03 -0.46 11.08
N PHE A 52 -1.52 -0.20 9.86
CA PHE A 52 -2.07 -0.81 8.67
C PHE A 52 -1.79 -2.32 8.70
N GLU A 53 -2.82 -3.12 8.47
CA GLU A 53 -2.71 -4.58 8.35
C GLU A 53 -2.70 -4.98 6.88
N ALA A 54 -2.15 -6.16 6.58
CA ALA A 54 -2.31 -6.71 5.24
C ALA A 54 -3.75 -7.21 5.07
N PHE A 55 -4.31 -7.00 3.89
CA PHE A 55 -5.64 -7.49 3.52
C PHE A 55 -5.60 -8.07 2.11
N SER A 56 -6.59 -8.89 1.78
CA SER A 56 -6.76 -9.44 0.44
C SER A 56 -8.24 -9.52 0.12
N THR A 57 -8.62 -8.95 -1.01
CA THR A 57 -9.91 -9.22 -1.66
C THR A 57 -9.68 -10.32 -2.69
N ASP A 58 -10.60 -11.28 -2.78
CA ASP A 58 -10.54 -12.34 -3.79
C ASP A 58 -10.43 -11.73 -5.20
N PRO A 59 -9.40 -12.07 -6.00
CA PRO A 59 -9.23 -11.56 -7.36
C PRO A 59 -10.43 -11.82 -8.27
N ASP A 60 -11.21 -12.87 -8.01
CA ASP A 60 -12.40 -13.24 -8.78
C ASP A 60 -13.68 -12.57 -8.25
N HIS A 61 -13.58 -11.74 -7.20
CA HIS A 61 -14.72 -11.01 -6.64
C HIS A 61 -15.33 -10.04 -7.66
N GLU A 62 -16.66 -9.90 -7.66
CA GLU A 62 -17.38 -9.05 -8.62
C GLU A 62 -16.92 -7.58 -8.59
N PHE A 63 -16.62 -7.06 -7.40
CA PHE A 63 -16.10 -5.71 -7.21
C PHE A 63 -14.72 -5.51 -7.87
N VAL A 64 -13.83 -6.50 -7.77
CA VAL A 64 -12.52 -6.46 -8.43
C VAL A 64 -12.71 -6.44 -9.95
N SER A 65 -13.59 -7.30 -10.46
CA SER A 65 -13.93 -7.37 -11.88
C SER A 65 -14.57 -6.07 -12.40
N ALA A 66 -15.43 -5.44 -11.61
CA ALA A 66 -16.07 -4.16 -11.95
C ALA A 66 -15.05 -3.03 -12.09
N VAL A 67 -14.15 -2.89 -11.11
CA VAL A 67 -13.10 -1.86 -11.12
C VAL A 67 -12.09 -2.11 -12.24
N ALA A 68 -11.62 -3.35 -12.39
CA ALA A 68 -10.67 -3.70 -13.45
C ALA A 68 -11.27 -3.50 -14.85
N GLY A 69 -12.55 -3.84 -15.02
CA GLY A 69 -13.29 -3.63 -16.28
C GLY A 69 -13.45 -2.14 -16.61
N ALA A 70 -13.89 -1.33 -15.64
CA ALA A 70 -14.03 0.11 -15.83
C ALA A 70 -12.68 0.77 -16.17
N ALA A 71 -11.61 0.35 -15.49
CA ALA A 71 -10.26 0.85 -15.75
C ALA A 71 -9.81 0.54 -17.19
N ARG A 72 -9.98 -0.72 -17.66
CA ARG A 72 -9.66 -1.09 -19.05
C ARG A 72 -10.41 -0.22 -20.05
N THR A 73 -11.74 -0.13 -19.89
CA THR A 73 -12.59 0.67 -20.79
C THR A 73 -12.15 2.13 -20.84
N ALA A 74 -11.88 2.74 -19.70
CA ALA A 74 -11.48 4.14 -19.63
C ALA A 74 -10.10 4.38 -20.26
N THR A 75 -9.13 3.50 -20.01
CA THR A 75 -7.79 3.63 -20.60
C THR A 75 -7.78 3.39 -22.10
N ASP A 76 -8.61 2.45 -22.59
CA ASP A 76 -8.76 2.17 -24.02
C ASP A 76 -9.40 3.37 -24.74
N ALA A 77 -10.46 3.93 -24.15
CA ALA A 77 -11.13 5.13 -24.68
C ALA A 77 -10.21 6.36 -24.72
N ALA A 78 -9.31 6.48 -23.74
CA ALA A 78 -8.30 7.54 -23.69
C ALA A 78 -7.10 7.30 -24.64
N GLY A 79 -7.04 6.17 -25.34
CA GLY A 79 -5.96 5.82 -26.25
C GLY A 79 -4.62 5.62 -25.54
N LEU A 80 -4.65 5.17 -24.28
CA LEU A 80 -3.44 4.85 -23.52
C LEU A 80 -2.84 3.52 -23.99
N ALA A 81 -1.53 3.33 -23.73
CA ALA A 81 -0.85 2.11 -24.10
C ALA A 81 -1.52 0.87 -23.44
N SER A 82 -1.51 -0.25 -24.16
CA SER A 82 -2.03 -1.51 -23.65
C SER A 82 -1.37 -1.88 -22.32
N GLY A 83 -2.17 -2.29 -21.34
CA GLY A 83 -1.69 -2.63 -19.99
C GLY A 83 -1.60 -1.47 -19.00
N ARG A 84 -1.92 -0.22 -19.40
CA ARG A 84 -2.04 0.91 -18.45
C ARG A 84 -3.27 0.82 -17.55
N GLY A 85 -4.30 0.03 -17.91
CA GLY A 85 -5.55 -0.06 -17.16
C GLY A 85 -5.99 -1.50 -16.86
N GLY A 86 -6.51 -1.70 -15.64
CA GLY A 86 -7.25 -2.87 -15.20
C GLY A 86 -6.48 -4.20 -15.09
N ALA A 87 -5.16 -4.13 -14.92
CA ALA A 87 -4.39 -5.26 -14.39
C ALA A 87 -4.68 -5.42 -12.88
N VAL A 88 -5.06 -6.62 -12.46
CA VAL A 88 -5.26 -6.97 -11.04
C VAL A 88 -3.94 -7.50 -10.49
N ARG A 89 -3.41 -6.85 -9.44
CA ARG A 89 -2.12 -7.21 -8.84
C ARG A 89 -2.06 -6.86 -7.36
N PRO A 90 -1.20 -7.52 -6.57
CA PRO A 90 -0.89 -7.07 -5.21
C PRO A 90 -0.35 -5.64 -5.21
N PHE A 91 -0.76 -4.86 -4.19
CA PHE A 91 -0.24 -3.52 -3.95
C PHE A 91 0.82 -3.58 -2.84
N GLY A 92 2.06 -3.23 -3.16
CA GLY A 92 3.20 -3.40 -2.27
C GLY A 92 3.37 -2.31 -1.21
N ALA A 93 2.55 -1.26 -1.23
CA ALA A 93 2.58 -0.17 -0.25
C ALA A 93 1.41 -0.26 0.72
N ALA A 94 1.59 0.31 1.92
CA ALA A 94 0.56 0.33 2.94
C ALA A 94 -0.46 1.44 2.64
N THR A 95 -1.74 1.19 2.93
CA THR A 95 -2.84 2.15 2.71
C THR A 95 -3.90 1.98 3.78
N GLU A 96 -4.72 3.01 3.99
CA GLU A 96 -5.90 2.97 4.85
C GLU A 96 -6.97 1.97 4.37
N ALA A 97 -6.83 1.43 3.15
CA ALA A 97 -7.73 0.42 2.62
C ALA A 97 -7.84 -0.81 3.53
N SER A 98 -6.80 -1.10 4.32
CA SER A 98 -6.84 -2.18 5.32
C SER A 98 -7.95 -2.01 6.36
N TYR A 99 -8.38 -0.78 6.65
CA TYR A 99 -9.42 -0.51 7.64
C TYR A 99 -10.82 -0.95 7.20
N PHE A 100 -11.02 -1.17 5.90
CA PHE A 100 -12.31 -1.63 5.36
C PHE A 100 -12.41 -3.16 5.30
N ALA A 101 -11.33 -3.89 5.52
CA ALA A 101 -11.40 -5.35 5.58
C ALA A 101 -12.30 -5.82 6.75
N PRO A 102 -13.10 -6.89 6.61
CA PRO A 102 -13.14 -7.84 5.48
C PRO A 102 -14.10 -7.45 4.34
N THR A 103 -14.66 -6.24 4.32
CA THR A 103 -15.49 -5.79 3.19
C THR A 103 -14.64 -5.75 1.91
N PRO A 104 -15.15 -6.23 0.76
CA PRO A 104 -14.41 -6.23 -0.51
C PRO A 104 -13.86 -4.85 -0.84
N THR A 105 -12.53 -4.74 -0.86
CA THR A 105 -11.81 -3.47 -0.97
C THR A 105 -10.70 -3.58 -2.00
N VAL A 106 -10.54 -2.58 -2.85
CA VAL A 106 -9.44 -2.51 -3.83
C VAL A 106 -8.71 -1.18 -3.70
N VAL A 107 -7.39 -1.21 -3.92
CA VAL A 107 -6.59 0.00 -4.12
C VAL A 107 -6.50 0.26 -5.62
N PHE A 108 -6.97 1.42 -6.05
CA PHE A 108 -6.97 1.85 -7.45
C PHE A 108 -6.36 3.25 -7.56
N GLY A 109 -5.53 3.47 -8.57
CA GLY A 109 -4.99 4.80 -8.88
C GLY A 109 -4.18 4.80 -10.18
N PRO A 110 -4.09 5.97 -10.85
CA PRO A 110 -3.22 6.16 -12.01
C PRO A 110 -1.75 6.31 -11.60
N GLY A 111 -0.85 6.30 -12.59
CA GLY A 111 0.56 6.54 -12.37
C GLY A 111 1.39 5.30 -12.05
N ASP A 112 2.68 5.54 -11.87
CA ASP A 112 3.69 4.51 -11.68
C ASP A 112 4.27 4.63 -10.26
N LEU A 113 4.47 3.51 -9.56
CA LEU A 113 5.25 3.52 -8.32
C LEU A 113 6.75 3.62 -8.62
N ALA A 114 7.16 3.04 -9.74
CA ALA A 114 8.51 3.06 -10.28
C ALA A 114 8.45 2.90 -11.81
N ASP A 115 9.44 3.44 -12.50
CA ASP A 115 9.66 3.31 -13.94
C ASP A 115 11.10 2.82 -14.21
N ASP A 116 11.53 2.79 -15.47
CA ASP A 116 12.87 2.36 -15.87
C ASP A 116 14.00 3.22 -15.27
N ALA A 117 13.68 4.43 -14.77
CA ALA A 117 14.61 5.32 -14.10
C ALA A 117 14.58 5.20 -12.56
N GLY A 118 13.78 4.29 -12.00
CA GLY A 118 13.73 3.99 -10.57
C GLY A 118 12.40 4.34 -9.89
N ALA A 119 12.41 4.71 -8.61
CA ALA A 119 11.19 5.02 -7.84
C ALA A 119 10.53 6.34 -8.29
N VAL A 120 9.25 6.33 -8.67
CA VAL A 120 8.50 7.56 -9.02
C VAL A 120 7.82 8.13 -7.77
N ALA A 121 7.14 7.28 -6.99
CA ALA A 121 6.56 7.70 -5.72
C ALA A 121 7.66 7.95 -4.68
N HIS A 122 7.48 8.98 -3.83
CA HIS A 122 8.45 9.39 -2.82
C HIS A 122 9.83 9.76 -3.41
N ALA A 123 9.84 10.32 -4.62
CA ALA A 123 11.06 10.76 -5.29
C ALA A 123 10.94 12.21 -5.75
N GLU A 124 12.07 12.91 -5.89
CA GLU A 124 12.10 14.30 -6.38
C GLU A 124 11.45 14.47 -7.76
N ARG A 125 11.43 13.39 -8.56
CA ARG A 125 10.82 13.35 -9.89
C ARG A 125 9.38 12.85 -9.91
N GLU A 126 8.69 12.83 -8.76
CA GLU A 126 7.32 12.33 -8.68
C GLU A 126 6.41 13.01 -9.72
N TYR A 127 5.71 12.19 -10.51
CA TYR A 127 4.84 12.67 -11.57
C TYR A 127 3.65 11.72 -11.78
N VAL A 128 2.60 12.25 -12.40
CA VAL A 128 1.51 11.47 -12.97
C VAL A 128 1.13 12.07 -14.32
N ARG A 129 0.77 11.23 -15.29
CA ARG A 129 0.36 11.70 -16.62
C ARG A 129 -1.08 12.20 -16.55
N VAL A 130 -1.34 13.42 -17.02
CA VAL A 130 -2.67 14.05 -16.98
C VAL A 130 -3.75 13.15 -17.60
N ARG A 131 -3.46 12.54 -18.75
CA ARG A 131 -4.40 11.61 -19.43
C ARG A 131 -4.75 10.37 -18.59
N GLU A 132 -3.83 9.92 -17.74
CA GLU A 132 -4.10 8.80 -16.83
C GLU A 132 -4.98 9.24 -15.66
N VAL A 133 -4.82 10.47 -15.18
CA VAL A 133 -5.72 11.06 -14.17
C VAL A 133 -7.13 11.22 -14.73
N GLU A 134 -7.27 11.71 -15.97
CA GLU A 134 -8.55 11.82 -16.65
C GLU A 134 -9.23 10.45 -16.83
N ALA A 135 -8.48 9.44 -17.28
CA ALA A 135 -9.00 8.08 -17.40
C ALA A 135 -9.37 7.47 -16.03
N ALA A 136 -8.60 7.76 -14.98
CA ALA A 136 -8.93 7.34 -13.63
C ALA A 136 -10.23 8.00 -13.12
N ALA A 137 -10.46 9.28 -13.43
CA ALA A 137 -11.72 9.94 -13.09
C ALA A 137 -12.93 9.27 -13.76
N VAL A 138 -12.81 8.94 -15.06
CA VAL A 138 -13.85 8.18 -15.79
C VAL A 138 -14.05 6.78 -15.18
N THR A 139 -12.97 6.12 -14.78
CA THR A 139 -13.02 4.80 -14.12
C THR A 139 -13.82 4.88 -12.82
N VAL A 140 -13.48 5.81 -11.94
CA VAL A 140 -14.15 5.96 -10.64
C VAL A 140 -15.62 6.30 -10.82
N ALA A 141 -15.95 7.22 -11.73
CA ALA A 141 -17.34 7.56 -12.04
C ALA A 141 -18.13 6.32 -12.50
N GLY A 142 -17.58 5.55 -13.44
CA GLY A 142 -18.24 4.34 -13.95
C GLY A 142 -18.39 3.23 -12.90
N VAL A 143 -17.46 3.12 -11.95
CA VAL A 143 -17.59 2.18 -10.83
C VAL A 143 -18.67 2.62 -9.85
N VAL A 144 -18.68 3.90 -9.47
CA VAL A 144 -19.70 4.45 -8.55
C VAL A 144 -21.09 4.28 -9.13
N ASP A 145 -21.29 4.65 -10.40
CA ASP A 145 -22.57 4.48 -11.09
C ASP A 145 -23.04 3.02 -11.12
N ARG A 146 -22.11 2.07 -11.26
CA ARG A 146 -22.42 0.64 -11.31
C ARG A 146 -22.72 0.02 -9.94
N VAL A 147 -22.08 0.51 -8.89
CA VAL A 147 -22.11 -0.10 -7.54
C VAL A 147 -23.15 0.56 -6.65
N VAL A 148 -23.39 1.86 -6.83
CA VAL A 148 -24.27 2.67 -5.97
C VAL A 148 -25.58 3.05 -6.69
N GLY A 149 -25.55 3.19 -8.01
CA GLY A 149 -26.71 3.51 -8.86
C GLY A 149 -27.51 2.29 -9.29
#